data_AF-A0A9D5ZAH0-F1
#
_entry.id   AF-A0A9D5ZAH0-F1
#
_cell.length_a   1.000
_cell.length_b   1.000
_cell.length_c   1.000
_cell.angle_alpha   90.00
_cell.angle_beta   90.00
_cell.angle_gamma   90.00
#
_symmetry.space_group_name_H-M   'P 1'
#
loop_
_entity.id
_entity.type
_entity.pdbx_description
1 polymer ?
#
loop_
_entity_poly.entity_id
_entity_poly.type
_entity_poly.pdbx_seq_one_letter_code
_entity_poly.pdbx_strand_id
1 'polypeptide(L)'
;MNDERVLEAYRALSKILRNEKLGEDLPELTPRGLLIHKPEHLEDPHRVWEAVQAFAPDQGWICFQSEVTHFFNAGQCPPRGVILSAELCRVNSPTSLHVRPHPLGGWGVHRLETLPDGRDYWCETMDFLSVAHDVGKLSYQVFWQSDGEAGMVRRVARFCGLVPRKVERAGEAS
;
A
#
# COMPACT_ATOMS: atom_id res chain seq x y z
N MET A 1 -12.48 -2.16 -25.80
CA MET A 1 -12.38 -3.63 -25.59
C MET A 1 -13.21 -3.95 -24.35
N ASN A 2 -14.09 -4.96 -24.35
CA ASN A 2 -14.94 -5.20 -23.16
C ASN A 2 -14.06 -5.72 -22.01
N ASP A 3 -13.97 -4.97 -20.90
CA ASP A 3 -13.10 -5.29 -19.75
C ASP A 3 -13.34 -6.71 -19.23
N GLU A 4 -14.57 -7.23 -19.36
CA GLU A 4 -14.94 -8.61 -19.02
C GLU A 4 -14.14 -9.68 -19.80
N ARG A 5 -13.83 -9.44 -21.07
CA ARG A 5 -13.09 -10.42 -21.90
C ARG A 5 -11.63 -10.56 -21.46
N VAL A 6 -11.01 -9.46 -21.03
CA VAL A 6 -9.63 -9.48 -20.51
C VAL A 6 -9.58 -10.26 -19.21
N LEU A 7 -10.57 -10.08 -18.34
CA LEU A 7 -10.67 -10.81 -17.08
C LEU A 7 -10.99 -12.28 -17.27
N GLU A 8 -11.84 -12.61 -18.24
CA GLU A 8 -12.13 -13.99 -18.59
C GLU A 8 -10.88 -14.69 -19.10
N ALA A 9 -10.10 -14.05 -19.99
CA ALA A 9 -8.81 -14.55 -20.45
C ALA A 9 -7.81 -14.71 -19.29
N TYR A 10 -7.73 -13.72 -18.38
CA TYR A 10 -6.88 -13.77 -17.19
C TYR A 10 -7.25 -14.93 -16.26
N ARG A 11 -8.54 -15.13 -15.98
CA ARG A 11 -9.05 -16.23 -15.17
C ARG A 11 -8.79 -17.58 -15.83
N ALA A 12 -9.00 -17.68 -17.14
CA ALA A 12 -8.71 -18.88 -17.91
C ALA A 12 -7.22 -19.23 -17.84
N LEU A 13 -6.34 -18.24 -18.03
CA LEU A 13 -4.90 -18.42 -17.93
C LEU A 13 -4.47 -18.84 -16.51
N SER A 14 -4.99 -18.17 -15.47
CA SER A 14 -4.72 -18.52 -14.07
C SER A 14 -5.12 -19.97 -13.75
N LYS A 15 -6.24 -20.44 -14.31
CA LYS A 15 -6.70 -21.82 -14.17
C LYS A 15 -5.77 -22.81 -14.89
N ILE A 16 -5.32 -22.48 -16.10
CA ILE A 16 -4.38 -23.31 -16.86
C ILE A 16 -3.04 -23.43 -16.11
N LEU A 17 -2.48 -22.30 -15.65
CA LEU A 17 -1.22 -22.29 -14.91
C LEU A 17 -1.28 -23.15 -13.65
N ARG A 18 -2.40 -23.06 -12.90
CA ARG A 18 -2.65 -23.89 -11.71
C ARG A 18 -2.76 -25.38 -12.03
N ASN A 19 -3.58 -25.72 -13.02
CA ASN A 19 -3.85 -27.13 -13.37
C ASN A 19 -2.61 -27.82 -13.93
N GLU A 20 -1.85 -27.11 -14.78
CA GLU A 20 -0.68 -27.64 -15.47
C GLU A 20 0.63 -27.44 -14.67
N LYS A 21 0.58 -26.76 -13.52
CA LYS A 21 1.74 -26.41 -12.68
C LYS A 21 2.85 -25.68 -13.44
N LEU A 22 2.46 -24.78 -14.34
CA LEU A 22 3.36 -24.12 -15.30
C LEU A 22 4.03 -22.82 -14.79
N GLY A 23 4.00 -22.56 -13.49
CA GLY A 23 4.61 -21.37 -12.89
C GLY A 23 3.95 -20.98 -11.58
N GLU A 24 4.18 -19.73 -11.16
CA GLU A 24 3.47 -19.14 -10.04
C GLU A 24 2.02 -18.79 -10.41
N ASP A 25 1.15 -18.79 -9.40
CA ASP A 25 -0.24 -18.36 -9.58
C ASP A 25 -0.28 -16.88 -9.96
N LEU A 26 -1.10 -16.56 -10.98
CA LEU A 26 -1.40 -15.18 -11.28
C LEU A 26 -2.10 -14.51 -10.09
N PRO A 27 -1.80 -13.24 -9.78
CA PRO A 27 -2.43 -12.50 -8.69
C PRO A 27 -3.97 -12.54 -8.76
N GLU A 28 -4.63 -12.57 -7.61
CA GLU A 28 -6.09 -12.50 -7.60
C GLU A 28 -6.55 -11.05 -7.82
N LEU A 29 -7.29 -10.82 -8.91
CA LEU A 29 -7.94 -9.54 -9.20
C LEU A 29 -9.40 -9.55 -8.73
N THR A 30 -9.73 -8.67 -7.80
CA THR A 30 -11.07 -8.53 -7.22
C THR A 30 -11.66 -7.14 -7.51
N PRO A 31 -12.94 -7.01 -7.88
CA PRO A 31 -13.59 -5.70 -7.98
C PRO A 31 -13.61 -5.03 -6.61
N ARG A 32 -13.17 -3.76 -6.55
CA ARG A 32 -13.21 -2.95 -5.32
C ARG A 32 -13.51 -1.49 -5.63
N GLY A 33 -14.13 -0.81 -4.68
CA GLY A 33 -14.21 0.64 -4.67
C GLY A 33 -13.00 1.25 -3.97
N LEU A 34 -12.66 2.47 -4.36
CA LEU A 34 -11.64 3.27 -3.68
C LEU A 34 -12.10 4.71 -3.59
N LEU A 35 -12.14 5.22 -2.37
CA LEU A 35 -12.30 6.63 -2.08
C LEU A 35 -10.93 7.26 -1.87
N ILE A 36 -10.57 8.19 -2.76
CA ILE A 36 -9.44 9.09 -2.59
C ILE A 36 -10.00 10.39 -2.02
N HIS A 37 -9.73 10.66 -0.74
CA HIS A 37 -10.16 11.92 -0.15
C HIS A 37 -9.43 13.09 -0.82
N LYS A 38 -10.06 14.27 -0.79
CA LYS A 38 -9.45 15.50 -1.30
C LYS A 38 -8.08 15.67 -0.63
N PRO A 39 -6.97 15.73 -1.40
CA PRO A 39 -5.64 15.92 -0.83
C PRO A 39 -5.55 17.23 -0.06
N GLU A 40 -4.88 17.19 1.08
CA GLU A 40 -4.54 18.37 1.85
C GLU A 40 -3.13 18.81 1.50
N HIS A 41 -2.95 20.09 1.20
CA HIS A 41 -1.63 20.70 0.99
C HIS A 41 -1.23 21.43 2.27
N LEU A 42 -0.13 21.01 2.87
CA LEU A 42 0.41 21.55 4.12
C LEU A 42 1.81 22.12 3.86
N GLU A 43 2.06 23.34 4.31
CA GLU A 43 3.39 23.98 4.19
C GLU A 43 4.17 23.94 5.51
N ASP A 44 3.50 23.68 6.63
CA ASP A 44 4.09 23.59 7.95
C ASP A 44 4.32 22.12 8.35
N PRO A 45 5.56 21.70 8.63
CA PRO A 45 5.87 20.33 9.06
C PRO A 45 5.15 19.92 10.36
N HIS A 46 4.81 20.87 11.24
CA HIS A 46 4.03 20.57 12.45
C HIS A 46 2.61 20.12 12.11
N ARG A 47 1.97 20.74 11.11
CA ARG A 47 0.63 20.33 10.63
C ARG A 47 0.65 18.94 10.01
N VAL A 48 1.76 18.54 9.37
CA VAL A 48 1.92 17.17 8.86
C VAL A 48 1.89 16.18 10.03
N TRP A 49 2.59 16.47 11.12
CA TRP A 49 2.55 15.63 12.31
C TRP A 49 1.17 15.59 12.96
N GLU A 50 0.45 16.72 13.03
CA GLU A 50 -0.94 16.73 13.50
C GLU A 50 -1.83 15.80 12.67
N ALA A 51 -1.69 15.81 11.34
CA ALA A 51 -2.44 14.91 10.46
C ALA A 51 -2.07 13.42 10.69
N VAL A 52 -0.79 13.12 10.90
CA VAL A 52 -0.31 11.78 11.24
C VAL A 52 -0.86 11.32 12.59
N GLN A 53 -0.83 12.18 13.61
CA GLN A 53 -1.35 11.88 14.94
C GLN A 53 -2.87 11.69 14.92
N ALA A 54 -3.59 12.54 14.18
CA ALA A 54 -5.04 12.42 14.01
C ALA A 54 -5.43 11.13 13.27
N PHE A 55 -4.59 10.66 12.35
CA PHE A 55 -4.78 9.38 11.68
C PHE A 55 -4.56 8.18 12.61
N ALA A 56 -3.74 8.33 13.65
CA ALA A 56 -3.42 7.31 14.66
C ALA A 56 -2.97 5.97 14.03
N PRO A 57 -1.83 5.95 13.31
CA PRO A 57 -1.38 4.75 12.61
C PRO A 57 -0.88 3.66 13.56
N ASP A 58 -1.18 2.41 13.20
CA ASP A 58 -0.63 1.24 13.89
C ASP A 58 0.70 0.80 13.28
N GLN A 59 0.85 0.98 11.97
CA GLN A 59 2.05 0.58 11.22
C GLN A 59 2.38 1.60 10.15
N GLY A 60 3.65 1.66 9.79
CA GLY A 60 4.08 2.48 8.68
C GLY A 60 5.58 2.57 8.52
N TRP A 61 5.96 3.30 7.48
CA TRP A 61 7.31 3.80 7.32
C TRP A 61 7.27 5.31 7.15
N ILE A 62 8.28 5.97 7.70
CA ILE A 62 8.46 7.42 7.66
C ILE A 62 9.88 7.69 7.20
N CYS A 63 9.99 8.42 6.10
CA CYS A 63 11.26 8.93 5.59
C CYS A 63 11.49 10.33 6.16
N PHE A 64 12.60 10.47 6.88
CA PHE A 64 13.17 11.73 7.33
C PHE A 64 14.37 12.10 6.44
N GLN A 65 14.97 13.27 6.65
CA GLN A 65 16.20 13.65 5.94
C GLN A 65 17.38 12.72 6.26
N SER A 66 17.45 12.18 7.48
CA SER A 66 18.58 11.38 7.96
C SER A 66 18.40 9.87 7.81
N GLU A 67 17.15 9.39 7.79
CA GLU A 67 16.85 7.96 7.89
C GLU A 67 15.44 7.63 7.42
N VAL A 68 15.19 6.33 7.21
CA VAL A 68 13.84 5.78 7.03
C VAL A 68 13.53 4.89 8.23
N THR A 69 12.55 5.31 9.02
CA THR A 69 12.08 4.57 10.19
C THR A 69 10.87 3.72 9.81
N HIS A 70 10.86 2.47 10.26
CA HIS A 70 9.72 1.55 10.14
C HIS A 70 9.18 1.26 11.53
N PHE A 71 7.87 1.06 11.64
CA PHE A 71 7.25 0.67 12.90
C PHE A 71 6.09 -0.30 12.67
N PHE A 72 5.98 -1.29 13.56
CA PHE A 72 5.00 -2.39 13.47
C PHE A 72 3.83 -2.24 14.45
N ASN A 73 3.94 -1.29 15.38
CA ASN A 73 2.93 -1.04 16.41
C ASN A 73 2.79 0.45 16.66
N ALA A 74 1.59 0.91 17.05
CA ALA A 74 1.29 2.33 17.25
C ALA A 74 2.28 3.04 18.19
N GLY A 75 2.68 2.38 19.29
CA GLY A 75 3.62 2.93 20.27
C GLY A 75 5.07 3.08 19.78
N GLN A 76 5.40 2.60 18.58
CA GLN A 76 6.73 2.70 17.97
C GLN A 76 6.80 3.82 16.92
N CYS A 77 5.69 4.49 16.62
CA CYS A 77 5.69 5.63 15.70
C CYS A 77 6.66 6.71 16.26
N PRO A 78 7.67 7.13 15.48
CA PRO A 78 8.68 8.07 15.97
C PRO A 78 8.02 9.41 16.34
N PRO A 79 8.42 10.06 17.45
CA PRO A 79 7.67 11.21 17.95
C PRO A 79 8.07 12.55 17.32
N ARG A 80 9.12 12.60 16.48
CA ARG A 80 9.71 13.86 16.01
C ARG A 80 10.49 13.71 14.71
N GLY A 81 10.76 14.85 14.07
CA GLY A 81 11.53 14.97 12.83
C GLY A 81 10.74 15.72 11.76
N VAL A 82 11.36 16.05 10.64
CA VAL A 82 10.64 16.58 9.46
C VAL A 82 10.35 15.42 8.53
N ILE A 83 9.07 15.03 8.44
CA ILE A 83 8.62 13.98 7.54
C ILE A 83 8.85 14.46 6.10
N LEU A 84 9.61 13.72 5.29
CA LEU A 84 9.72 13.97 3.85
C LEU A 84 8.66 13.19 3.06
N SER A 85 8.43 11.95 3.48
CA SER A 85 7.44 11.05 2.89
C SER A 85 7.06 10.00 3.92
N ALA A 86 5.82 9.53 3.88
CA ALA A 86 5.36 8.46 4.75
C ALA A 86 4.25 7.66 4.08
N GLU A 87 4.15 6.38 4.44
CA GLU A 87 2.93 5.60 4.24
C GLU A 87 2.57 4.89 5.52
N LEU A 88 1.33 5.08 5.92
CA LEU A 88 0.85 4.74 7.24
C LEU A 88 -0.50 4.02 7.09
N CYS A 89 -0.75 3.05 7.94
CA CYS A 89 -2.03 2.34 7.96
C CYS A 89 -2.47 2.03 9.38
N ARG A 90 -3.75 1.71 9.52
CA ARG A 90 -4.32 1.12 10.73
C ARG A 90 -4.56 -0.36 10.48
N VAL A 91 -4.18 -1.21 11.43
CA VAL A 91 -4.35 -2.67 11.32
C VAL A 91 -5.84 -2.99 11.23
N ASN A 92 -6.19 -3.92 10.33
CA ASN A 92 -7.59 -4.29 10.05
C ASN A 92 -8.49 -3.13 9.61
N SER A 93 -7.92 -2.03 9.13
CA SER A 93 -8.67 -0.86 8.66
C SER A 93 -8.63 -0.75 7.13
N PRO A 94 -9.70 -0.29 6.48
CA PRO A 94 -9.68 -0.01 5.05
C PRO A 94 -8.92 1.28 4.69
N THR A 95 -8.29 1.96 5.64
CA THR A 95 -7.70 3.29 5.42
C THR A 95 -6.18 3.29 5.47
N SER A 96 -5.54 4.07 4.58
CA SER A 96 -4.12 4.44 4.67
C SER A 96 -3.92 5.94 4.52
N LEU A 97 -2.87 6.48 5.12
CA LEU A 97 -2.43 7.87 4.97
C LEU A 97 -1.08 7.91 4.27
N HIS A 98 -0.98 8.70 3.22
CA HIS A 98 0.25 8.90 2.45
C HIS A 98 0.67 10.36 2.58
N VAL A 99 1.93 10.58 2.90
CA VAL A 99 2.56 11.90 2.91
C VAL A 99 3.60 11.91 1.81
N ARG A 100 3.56 12.93 0.94
CA ARG A 100 4.49 13.11 -0.18
C ARG A 100 4.90 14.57 -0.34
N PRO A 101 6.07 14.87 -0.92
CA PRO A 101 6.39 16.22 -1.36
C PRO A 101 5.33 16.71 -2.36
N HIS A 102 4.84 17.93 -2.16
CA HIS A 102 3.87 18.53 -3.08
C HIS A 102 4.59 19.35 -4.16
N PRO A 103 4.11 19.36 -5.43
CA PRO A 103 4.79 20.09 -6.53
C PRO A 103 4.95 21.60 -6.31
N LEU A 104 4.06 22.20 -5.53
CA LEU A 104 4.12 23.63 -5.16
C LEU A 104 4.96 23.91 -3.92
N GLY A 105 5.70 22.92 -3.41
CA GLY A 105 6.38 22.98 -2.12
C GLY A 105 5.50 22.45 -0.98
N GLY A 106 6.11 22.14 0.17
CA GLY A 106 5.41 21.51 1.30
C GLY A 106 5.03 20.05 1.03
N TRP A 107 3.90 19.61 1.60
CA TRP A 107 3.46 18.22 1.62
C TRP A 107 2.04 18.05 1.13
N GLY A 108 1.84 17.03 0.30
CA GLY A 108 0.54 16.48 -0.01
C GLY A 108 0.23 15.36 0.99
N VAL A 109 -0.89 15.49 1.69
CA VAL A 109 -1.42 14.48 2.60
C VAL A 109 -2.64 13.86 1.94
N HIS A 110 -2.54 12.56 1.64
CA HIS A 110 -3.56 11.81 0.91
C HIS A 110 -4.11 10.70 1.80
N ARG A 111 -5.41 10.76 2.08
CA ARG A 111 -6.12 9.65 2.70
C ARG A 111 -6.77 8.81 1.63
N LEU A 112 -6.54 7.49 1.71
CA LEU A 112 -7.11 6.49 0.83
C LEU A 112 -7.97 5.54 1.65
N GLU A 113 -9.18 5.24 1.19
CA GLU A 113 -10.11 4.31 1.83
C GLU A 113 -10.66 3.31 0.83
N THR A 114 -10.48 2.02 1.11
CA THR A 114 -11.04 0.95 0.30
C THR A 114 -12.50 0.73 0.67
N LEU A 115 -13.38 0.75 -0.32
CA LEU A 115 -14.79 0.47 -0.13
C LEU A 115 -15.05 -1.03 -0.41
N PRO A 116 -15.77 -1.72 0.48
CA PRO A 116 -16.08 -3.14 0.30
C PRO A 116 -16.95 -3.37 -0.94
N ASP A 117 -17.76 -2.38 -1.28
CA ASP A 117 -18.65 -2.25 -2.41
C ASP A 117 -18.09 -1.22 -3.41
N GLY A 118 -18.01 -1.62 -4.68
CA GLY A 118 -17.53 -0.79 -5.77
C GLY A 118 -16.92 -1.63 -6.89
N ARG A 119 -17.11 -1.20 -8.13
CA ARG A 119 -16.60 -1.89 -9.33
C ARG A 119 -15.77 -0.97 -10.21
N ASP A 120 -15.36 0.18 -9.67
CA ASP A 120 -14.60 1.19 -10.42
C ASP A 120 -13.16 0.75 -10.67
N TYR A 121 -12.66 -0.15 -9.82
CA TYR A 121 -11.29 -0.66 -9.89
C TYR A 121 -11.23 -2.18 -9.78
N TRP A 122 -10.19 -2.73 -10.41
CA TRP A 122 -9.68 -4.07 -10.14
C TRP A 122 -8.55 -3.96 -9.12
N CYS A 123 -8.63 -4.73 -8.06
CA CYS A 123 -7.69 -4.69 -6.95
C CYS A 123 -6.98 -6.04 -6.81
N GLU A 124 -5.66 -5.98 -6.69
CA GLU A 124 -4.82 -7.09 -6.23
C GLU A 124 -4.06 -6.69 -4.97
N THR A 125 -3.47 -7.67 -4.28
CA THR A 125 -2.50 -7.42 -3.22
C THR A 125 -1.10 -7.74 -3.73
N MET A 126 -0.18 -6.80 -3.57
CA MET A 126 1.23 -6.94 -3.94
C MET A 126 2.12 -6.78 -2.72
N ASP A 127 3.11 -7.64 -2.61
CA ASP A 127 4.17 -7.53 -1.60
C ASP A 127 5.50 -7.16 -2.25
N PHE A 128 6.18 -6.15 -1.70
CA PHE A 128 7.51 -5.73 -2.13
C PHE A 128 8.54 -6.08 -1.07
N LEU A 129 9.72 -6.55 -1.48
CA LEU A 129 10.81 -6.82 -0.55
C LEU A 129 11.29 -5.52 0.10
N SER A 130 11.50 -5.56 1.41
CA SER A 130 12.12 -4.43 2.12
C SER A 130 13.62 -4.59 2.21
N VAL A 131 14.33 -3.47 2.10
CA VAL A 131 15.77 -3.37 2.38
C VAL A 131 16.06 -3.20 3.87
N ALA A 132 15.05 -2.87 4.70
CA ALA A 132 15.22 -2.76 6.14
C ALA A 132 15.43 -4.14 6.78
N HIS A 133 16.29 -4.22 7.79
CA HIS A 133 16.74 -5.50 8.36
C HIS A 133 15.63 -6.30 9.04
N ASP A 134 14.69 -5.60 9.70
CA ASP A 134 13.59 -6.14 10.49
C ASP A 134 12.29 -6.29 9.69
N VAL A 135 12.19 -5.63 8.53
CA VAL A 135 11.06 -5.75 7.61
C VAL A 135 11.34 -6.81 6.56
N GLY A 136 10.43 -7.76 6.42
CA GLY A 136 10.47 -8.73 5.33
C GLY A 136 9.90 -8.12 4.07
N LYS A 137 8.64 -7.66 4.14
CA LYS A 137 7.90 -7.13 2.99
C LYS A 137 7.07 -5.91 3.36
N LEU A 138 6.80 -5.06 2.37
CA LEU A 138 5.78 -4.02 2.39
C LEU A 138 4.58 -4.53 1.59
N SER A 139 3.38 -4.48 2.17
CA SER A 139 2.17 -4.98 1.51
C SER A 139 1.29 -3.83 1.02
N TYR A 140 0.76 -3.95 -0.18
CA TYR A 140 -0.07 -2.94 -0.84
C TYR A 140 -1.29 -3.56 -1.49
N GLN A 141 -2.40 -2.83 -1.48
CA GLN A 141 -3.49 -3.04 -2.41
C GLN A 141 -3.29 -2.14 -3.62
N VAL A 142 -3.23 -2.73 -4.82
CA VAL A 142 -2.98 -2.00 -6.07
C VAL A 142 -4.25 -1.96 -6.89
N PHE A 143 -4.68 -0.75 -7.22
CA PHE A 143 -5.93 -0.47 -7.91
C PHE A 143 -5.65 -0.15 -9.38
N TRP A 144 -6.28 -0.94 -10.24
CA TRP A 144 -6.17 -0.89 -11.68
C TRP A 144 -7.51 -0.44 -12.28
N GLN A 145 -7.43 0.30 -13.37
CA GLN A 145 -8.61 0.76 -14.11
C GLN A 145 -8.33 0.69 -15.60
N SER A 146 -9.36 0.42 -16.39
CA SER A 146 -9.31 0.53 -17.85
C SER A 146 -9.15 2.00 -18.23
N ASP A 147 -8.23 2.31 -19.15
CA ASP A 147 -8.10 3.64 -19.73
C ASP A 147 -8.72 3.77 -21.13
N GLY A 148 -9.25 2.66 -21.66
CA GLY A 148 -9.87 2.60 -23.00
C GLY A 148 -8.90 2.46 -24.19
N GLU A 149 -7.62 2.85 -24.04
CA GLU A 149 -6.61 2.87 -25.10
C GLU A 149 -5.44 1.92 -24.84
N ALA A 150 -4.68 2.13 -23.75
CA ALA A 150 -3.58 1.26 -23.32
C ALA A 150 -4.06 0.04 -22.52
N GLY A 151 -5.35 -0.02 -22.19
CA GLY A 151 -5.97 -1.13 -21.48
C GLY A 151 -5.95 -0.90 -19.98
N MET A 152 -5.49 -1.90 -19.22
CA MET A 152 -5.48 -1.84 -17.76
C MET A 152 -4.25 -1.09 -17.25
N VAL A 153 -4.46 0.02 -16.54
CA VAL A 153 -3.38 0.84 -15.98
C VAL A 153 -3.50 0.97 -14.47
N ARG A 154 -2.35 0.99 -13.80
CA ARG A 154 -2.28 1.21 -12.35
C ARG A 154 -2.64 2.66 -12.04
N ARG A 155 -3.70 2.86 -11.25
CA ARG A 155 -4.12 4.20 -10.82
C ARG A 155 -3.49 4.61 -9.51
N VAL A 156 -3.49 3.71 -8.53
CA VAL A 156 -3.03 4.01 -7.17
C VAL A 156 -2.70 2.74 -6.40
N ALA A 157 -1.79 2.84 -5.44
CA ALA A 157 -1.48 1.79 -4.49
C ALA A 157 -1.76 2.29 -3.07
N ARG A 158 -2.41 1.46 -2.26
CA ARG A 158 -2.74 1.73 -0.87
C ARG A 158 -1.87 0.86 0.01
N PHE A 159 -1.02 1.48 0.83
CA PHE A 159 -0.21 0.77 1.82
C PHE A 159 -1.10 0.05 2.84
N CYS A 160 -0.82 -1.24 3.07
CA CYS A 160 -1.63 -2.13 3.90
C CYS A 160 -0.88 -2.62 5.15
N GLY A 161 0.42 -2.36 5.26
CA GLY A 161 1.20 -2.70 6.43
C GLY A 161 2.55 -3.32 6.09
N LEU A 162 3.26 -3.69 7.15
CA LEU A 162 4.56 -4.32 7.08
C LEU A 162 4.43 -5.80 7.45
N VAL A 163 5.14 -6.66 6.73
CA VAL A 163 5.32 -8.07 7.10
C VAL A 163 6.69 -8.20 7.76
N PRO A 164 6.77 -8.61 9.03
CA PRO A 164 8.05 -8.81 9.72
C PRO A 164 8.92 -9.82 8.99
N ARG A 165 10.24 -9.60 9.01
CA ARG A 165 11.18 -10.61 8.53
C ARG A 165 11.12 -11.81 9.47
N LYS A 166 10.85 -13.00 8.93
CA LYS A 166 10.98 -14.24 9.73
C LYS A 166 12.46 -14.38 10.09
N VAL A 167 12.77 -14.24 11.37
CA VAL A 167 14.07 -14.67 11.89
C VAL A 167 13.98 -16.18 12.03
N GLU A 168 14.59 -16.93 11.11
CA GLU A 168 14.82 -18.35 11.34
C GLU A 168 15.67 -18.46 12.60
N ARG A 169 15.08 -18.93 13.71
CA ARG A 169 15.87 -19.24 14.90
C ARG A 169 16.76 -20.42 14.54
N ALA A 170 18.03 -20.14 14.28
CA ALA A 170 19.05 -21.17 14.21
C ALA A 170 19.16 -21.84 15.59
N GLY A 171 18.69 -23.08 15.70
CA GLY A 171 19.03 -24.00 16.78
C GLY A 171 18.20 -23.88 18.07
N GLU A 172 16.96 -24.39 18.04
CA GLU A 172 16.50 -25.21 19.18
C GLU A 172 16.91 -26.64 18.84
N ALA A 173 18.19 -26.96 19.09
CA ALA A 173 18.66 -28.34 19.12
C ALA A 173 18.13 -28.96 20.42
N SER A 174 17.30 -29.99 20.24
CA SER A 174 16.78 -30.88 21.29
C SER A 174 17.89 -31.59 22.07
#